data_AF-A0A6G3UDG0-F1
#
_entry.id   AF-A0A6G3UDG0-F1
#
_cell.length_a   1.000
_cell.length_b   1.000
_cell.length_c   1.000
_cell.angle_alpha   90.00
_cell.angle_beta   90.00
_cell.angle_gamma   90.00
#
_symmetry.space_group_name_H-M   'P 1'
#
loop_
_entity.id
_entity.type
_entity.pdbx_description
1 polymer ?
#
loop_
_entity_poly.entity_id
_entity_poly.type
_entity_poly.pdbx_seq_one_letter_code
_entity_poly.pdbx_strand_id
1 'polypeptide(L)'
;MEFRAPHLSRMTLRPVLTALALVLGVLFAPGFGLVTGTTDAYAVTKLTHSQATSRFSSSGITWSSSGGCSNRNVSTCTSFDQLNLPTAQGAQTLKSATGCALNITGGTETGHASGTYSHWNGYKLDFGKTTCLTNYVKSAFSYIGLRGDGAPQYKSASGNVYADEGNHWDVTYYNCGGC
;
A
#
# COMPACT_ATOMS: atom_id res chain seq x y z
N MET A 1 11.19 -52.63 -59.21
CA MET A 1 12.21 -52.08 -58.30
C MET A 1 11.51 -51.69 -57.01
N GLU A 2 11.76 -52.51 -56.00
CA GLU A 2 11.21 -52.46 -54.64
C GLU A 2 11.14 -51.05 -54.04
N PHE A 3 9.93 -50.67 -53.62
CA PHE A 3 9.72 -49.75 -52.51
C PHE A 3 9.69 -50.59 -51.22
N ARG A 4 10.58 -50.24 -50.28
CA ARG A 4 10.82 -50.95 -49.03
C ARG A 4 9.74 -50.62 -47.99
N ALA A 5 8.81 -51.58 -47.84
CA ALA A 5 8.31 -52.26 -46.64
C ALA A 5 8.13 -51.55 -45.26
N PRO A 6 7.22 -52.08 -44.40
CA PRO A 6 6.35 -51.28 -43.54
C PRO A 6 6.31 -51.70 -42.04
N HIS A 7 5.51 -50.94 -41.28
CA HIS A 7 4.55 -51.33 -40.22
C HIS A 7 4.90 -52.25 -39.03
N LEU A 8 4.54 -51.71 -37.85
CA LEU A 8 3.77 -52.31 -36.72
C LEU A 8 4.43 -53.41 -35.87
N SER A 9 4.40 -53.21 -34.54
CA SER A 9 3.53 -54.06 -33.69
C SER A 9 3.36 -53.51 -32.27
N ARG A 10 2.09 -53.23 -31.93
CA ARG A 10 1.56 -53.15 -30.57
C ARG A 10 1.61 -54.56 -29.96
N MET A 11 2.23 -54.72 -28.80
CA MET A 11 1.97 -55.86 -27.92
C MET A 11 0.74 -55.57 -27.06
N THR A 12 -0.26 -56.41 -27.21
CA THR A 12 -1.39 -56.61 -26.29
C THR A 12 -0.99 -57.64 -25.24
N LEU A 13 -1.44 -57.51 -23.99
CA LEU A 13 -1.70 -58.63 -23.07
C LEU A 13 -2.74 -58.20 -22.02
N ARG A 14 -3.53 -59.20 -21.63
CA ARG A 14 -4.92 -59.17 -21.16
C ARG A 14 -5.08 -58.95 -19.64
N PRO A 15 -6.31 -58.64 -19.16
CA PRO A 15 -6.60 -58.31 -17.76
C PRO A 15 -6.73 -59.57 -16.88
N VAL A 16 -6.47 -59.42 -15.58
CA VAL A 16 -6.94 -60.35 -14.54
C VAL A 16 -7.64 -59.54 -13.46
N LEU A 17 -8.91 -59.86 -13.24
CA LEU A 17 -9.81 -59.33 -12.22
C LEU A 17 -9.83 -60.27 -11.00
N THR A 18 -10.35 -59.74 -9.89
CA THR A 18 -10.84 -60.38 -8.64
C THR A 18 -9.80 -60.99 -7.70
N ALA A 19 -9.90 -60.89 -6.37
CA ALA A 19 -10.69 -60.11 -5.41
C ALA A 19 -10.10 -60.45 -4.01
N LEU A 20 -10.25 -59.57 -3.02
CA LEU A 20 -10.88 -59.83 -1.70
C LEU A 20 -10.44 -58.79 -0.65
N ALA A 21 -11.37 -58.49 0.24
CA ALA A 21 -11.55 -57.23 0.95
C ALA A 21 -10.82 -57.09 2.31
N LEU A 22 -10.75 -55.82 2.71
CA LEU A 22 -10.78 -55.23 4.06
C LEU A 22 -9.98 -55.89 5.19
N VAL A 23 -8.94 -55.17 5.64
CA VAL A 23 -8.74 -54.92 7.07
C VAL A 23 -8.47 -53.43 7.27
N LEU A 24 -9.39 -52.76 7.97
CA LEU A 24 -9.23 -51.42 8.52
C LEU A 24 -8.19 -51.48 9.65
N GLY A 25 -7.10 -50.74 9.50
CA GLY A 25 -6.12 -50.48 10.55
C GLY A 25 -5.53 -49.09 10.34
N VAL A 26 -6.06 -48.12 11.07
CA VAL A 26 -5.73 -46.69 10.99
C VAL A 26 -4.25 -46.47 11.31
N LEU A 27 -3.47 -46.00 10.33
CA LEU A 27 -2.19 -45.33 10.56
C LEU A 27 -2.33 -43.88 10.11
N PHE A 28 -2.46 -43.00 11.08
CA PHE A 28 -2.35 -41.55 10.92
C PHE A 28 -0.95 -41.19 10.40
N ALA A 29 -0.86 -40.73 9.15
CA ALA A 29 0.21 -39.82 8.73
C ALA A 29 -0.14 -39.11 7.42
N PRO A 30 -0.63 -37.86 7.46
CA PRO A 30 -0.48 -36.93 6.36
C PRO A 30 0.58 -35.89 6.78
N GLY A 31 1.85 -36.23 6.60
CA GLY A 31 2.94 -35.25 6.61
C GLY A 31 2.96 -34.49 5.29
N PHE A 32 1.89 -33.77 4.97
CA PHE A 32 1.93 -32.78 3.90
C PHE A 32 2.74 -31.59 4.42
N GLY A 33 3.94 -31.42 3.90
CA GLY A 33 4.74 -30.22 4.12
C GLY A 33 3.98 -29.00 3.59
N LEU A 34 3.29 -28.31 4.49
CA LEU A 34 2.82 -26.96 4.25
C LEU A 34 4.06 -26.08 4.10
N VAL A 35 4.36 -25.66 2.87
CA VAL A 35 5.21 -24.49 2.64
C VAL A 35 4.37 -23.30 3.10
N THR A 36 4.40 -23.01 4.40
CA THR A 36 3.96 -21.74 4.92
C THR A 36 4.97 -20.71 4.43
N GLY A 37 4.67 -20.05 3.32
CA GLY A 37 5.32 -18.78 2.99
C GLY A 37 5.04 -17.84 4.14
N THR A 38 5.99 -17.70 5.05
CA THR A 38 6.00 -16.62 6.03
C THR A 38 6.13 -15.35 5.21
N THR A 39 5.01 -14.68 4.93
CA THR A 39 5.06 -13.27 4.59
C THR A 39 5.61 -12.60 5.83
N ASP A 40 6.92 -12.31 5.84
CA ASP A 40 7.49 -11.43 6.85
C ASP A 40 6.65 -10.14 6.80
N ALA A 41 5.85 -9.93 7.84
CA ALA A 41 5.22 -8.66 8.07
C ALA A 41 6.36 -7.70 8.41
N TYR A 42 6.97 -7.10 7.39
CA TYR A 42 7.99 -6.11 7.57
C TYR A 42 7.39 -5.00 8.43
N ALA A 43 7.85 -4.88 9.67
CA ALA A 43 7.43 -3.83 10.57
C ALA A 43 7.75 -2.50 9.89
N VAL A 44 6.71 -1.72 9.59
CA VAL A 44 6.89 -0.41 8.95
C VAL A 44 7.67 0.48 9.90
N THR A 45 8.81 1.00 9.45
CA THR A 45 9.64 1.89 10.27
C THR A 45 8.83 3.13 10.63
N LYS A 46 8.71 3.39 11.93
CA LYS A 46 8.03 4.56 12.49
C LYS A 46 9.02 5.68 12.75
N LEU A 47 8.64 6.90 12.36
CA LEU A 47 9.42 8.10 12.60
C LEU A 47 8.97 8.81 13.86
N THR A 48 9.91 9.45 14.55
CA THR A 48 9.60 10.56 15.45
C THR A 48 9.23 11.80 14.64
N HIS A 49 8.57 12.76 15.29
CA HIS A 49 8.27 14.05 14.66
C HIS A 49 9.53 14.75 14.13
N SER A 50 10.61 14.76 14.91
CA SER A 50 11.89 15.37 14.50
C SER A 50 12.51 14.69 13.27
N GLN A 51 12.46 13.36 13.19
CA GLN A 51 12.95 12.63 12.03
C GLN A 51 12.14 12.95 10.77
N ALA A 52 10.82 13.05 10.89
CA ALA A 52 9.94 13.41 9.78
C ALA A 52 10.19 14.86 9.31
N THR A 53 10.27 15.84 10.23
CA THR A 53 10.52 17.24 9.86
C THR A 53 11.89 17.47 9.26
N SER A 54 12.95 16.78 9.71
CA SER A 54 14.26 16.81 9.04
C SER A 54 14.17 16.32 7.60
N ARG A 55 13.39 15.27 7.32
CA ARG A 55 13.17 14.79 5.94
C ARG A 55 12.40 15.80 5.11
N PHE A 56 11.29 16.32 5.63
CA PHE A 56 10.47 17.30 4.91
C PHE A 56 11.23 18.58 4.58
N SER A 57 11.94 19.15 5.56
CA SER A 57 12.77 20.34 5.35
C SER A 57 13.86 20.11 4.32
N SER A 58 14.52 18.94 4.31
CA SER A 58 15.54 18.59 3.30
C SER A 58 15.02 18.57 1.86
N SER A 59 13.70 18.41 1.68
CA SER A 59 13.03 18.43 0.36
C SER A 59 12.26 19.72 0.10
N GLY A 60 12.34 20.72 0.98
CA GLY A 60 11.58 21.97 0.84
C GLY A 60 10.06 21.78 0.97
N ILE A 61 9.63 20.82 1.80
CA ILE A 61 8.24 20.64 2.24
C ILE A 61 8.08 21.38 3.57
N THR A 62 7.04 22.21 3.66
CA THR A 62 6.69 22.94 4.89
C THR A 62 5.55 22.25 5.62
N TRP A 63 5.28 22.67 6.85
CA TRP A 63 4.10 22.27 7.59
C TRP A 63 3.57 23.42 8.44
N SER A 64 2.31 23.35 8.84
CA SER A 64 1.66 24.34 9.70
C SER A 64 0.70 23.66 10.66
N SER A 65 0.74 24.06 11.93
CA SER A 65 -0.18 23.60 12.97
C SER A 65 -1.02 24.76 13.47
N SER A 66 -2.35 24.60 13.46
CA SER A 66 -3.27 25.62 13.99
C SER A 66 -3.09 25.83 15.50
N GLY A 67 -2.74 24.77 16.24
CA GLY A 67 -2.40 24.81 17.66
C GLY A 67 -0.96 25.20 17.97
N GLY A 68 -0.11 25.42 16.97
CA GLY A 68 1.31 25.77 17.17
C GLY A 68 2.12 24.68 17.87
N CYS A 69 1.76 23.40 17.69
CA CYS A 69 2.29 22.27 18.45
C CYS A 69 2.42 21.00 17.61
N SER A 70 3.13 20.00 18.15
CA SER A 70 3.39 18.71 17.49
C SER A 70 2.95 17.49 18.31
N ASN A 71 2.18 17.69 19.38
CA ASN A 71 1.69 16.59 20.22
C ASN A 71 0.57 15.82 19.50
N ARG A 72 0.84 14.55 19.20
CA ARG A 72 -0.10 13.66 18.51
C ARG A 72 -1.45 13.49 19.22
N ASN A 73 -1.51 13.68 20.54
CA ASN A 73 -2.74 13.49 21.31
C ASN A 73 -3.62 14.76 21.36
N VAL A 74 -3.27 15.81 20.61
CA VAL A 74 -4.00 17.07 20.56
C VAL A 74 -4.40 17.33 19.11
N SER A 75 -5.71 17.41 18.85
CA SER A 75 -6.28 17.48 17.49
C SER A 75 -5.99 18.77 16.72
N THR A 76 -5.52 19.83 17.41
CA THR A 76 -5.09 21.08 16.76
C THR A 76 -3.59 21.09 16.43
N CYS A 77 -2.82 20.10 16.92
CA CYS A 77 -1.42 19.97 16.55
C CYS A 77 -1.28 19.34 15.15
N THR A 78 -0.18 19.64 14.47
CA THR A 78 0.26 18.83 13.33
C THR A 78 1.41 17.97 13.83
N SER A 79 1.12 16.70 14.10
CA SER A 79 2.13 15.77 14.59
C SER A 79 2.63 14.88 13.47
N PHE A 80 3.87 14.40 13.59
CA PHE A 80 4.41 13.35 12.73
C PHE A 80 4.98 12.19 13.55
N ASP A 81 4.68 12.15 14.85
CA ASP A 81 5.05 11.00 15.66
C ASP A 81 4.31 9.76 15.15
N GLN A 82 5.02 8.65 15.03
CA GLN A 82 4.52 7.39 14.47
C GLN A 82 4.11 7.47 13.00
N LEU A 83 4.61 8.46 12.26
CA LEU A 83 4.50 8.48 10.81
C LEU A 83 5.28 7.32 10.19
N ASN A 84 4.72 6.68 9.17
CA ASN A 84 5.45 5.63 8.44
C ASN A 84 6.56 6.25 7.60
N LEU A 85 7.76 5.66 7.61
CA LEU A 85 8.86 6.09 6.75
C LEU A 85 8.44 6.15 5.26
N PRO A 86 7.74 5.13 4.69
CA PRO A 86 7.23 5.22 3.33
C PRO A 86 6.29 6.40 3.07
N THR A 87 5.51 6.83 4.06
CA THR A 87 4.63 8.01 3.94
C THR A 87 5.45 9.29 3.83
N ALA A 88 6.49 9.44 4.66
CA ALA A 88 7.39 10.59 4.56
C ALA A 88 8.12 10.62 3.20
N GLN A 89 8.64 9.47 2.76
CA GLN A 89 9.29 9.35 1.45
C GLN A 89 8.31 9.61 0.30
N GLY A 90 7.05 9.15 0.41
CA GLY A 90 5.99 9.43 -0.55
C GLY A 90 5.72 10.94 -0.72
N ALA A 91 5.73 11.70 0.38
CA ALA A 91 5.61 13.15 0.32
C ALA A 91 6.84 13.81 -0.38
N GLN A 92 8.05 13.30 -0.14
CA GLN A 92 9.26 13.76 -0.82
C GLN A 92 9.21 13.45 -2.32
N THR A 93 8.75 12.25 -2.70
CA THR A 93 8.53 11.87 -4.10
C THR A 93 7.50 12.78 -4.77
N LEU A 94 6.38 13.05 -4.10
CA LEU A 94 5.36 14.00 -4.60
C LEU A 94 5.95 15.39 -4.80
N LYS A 95 6.76 15.87 -3.86
CA LYS A 95 7.45 17.17 -3.96
C LYS A 95 8.37 17.22 -5.19
N SER A 96 9.19 16.21 -5.39
CA SER A 96 10.09 16.12 -6.56
C SER A 96 9.32 16.00 -7.88
N ALA A 97 8.24 15.22 -7.92
CA ALA A 97 7.47 15.00 -9.14
C ALA A 97 6.62 16.21 -9.54
N THR A 98 6.09 16.93 -8.57
CA THR A 98 5.22 18.11 -8.82
C THR A 98 6.02 19.39 -9.03
N GLY A 99 7.15 19.54 -8.33
CA GLY A 99 7.83 20.84 -8.18
C GLY A 99 7.04 21.88 -7.37
N CYS A 100 5.82 21.57 -6.92
CA CYS A 100 4.93 22.49 -6.24
C CYS A 100 5.44 22.82 -4.82
N ALA A 101 5.06 23.98 -4.29
CA ALA A 101 5.09 24.20 -2.85
C ALA A 101 4.10 23.24 -2.17
N LEU A 102 4.58 22.45 -1.20
CA LEU A 102 3.76 21.54 -0.40
C LEU A 102 3.80 21.99 1.05
N ASN A 103 2.63 22.25 1.62
CA ASN A 103 2.45 22.55 3.03
C ASN A 103 1.60 21.46 3.69
N ILE A 104 2.18 20.72 4.63
CA ILE A 104 1.46 19.69 5.39
C ILE A 104 0.68 20.37 6.53
N THR A 105 -0.61 20.11 6.61
CA THR A 105 -1.51 20.73 7.60
C THR A 105 -2.02 19.73 8.66
N GLY A 106 -1.90 18.44 8.36
CA GLY A 106 -2.33 17.35 9.23
C GLY A 106 -1.42 16.15 9.00
N GLY A 107 -1.17 15.41 10.07
CA GLY A 107 -0.26 14.28 10.05
C GLY A 107 -0.85 13.16 10.86
N THR A 108 -0.31 12.94 12.03
CA THR A 108 -0.61 11.75 12.81
C THR A 108 -1.47 12.02 14.04
N GLU A 109 -1.84 13.27 14.30
CA GLU A 109 -2.65 13.70 15.43
C GLU A 109 -4.00 12.95 15.57
N THR A 110 -4.56 13.01 16.78
CA THR A 110 -5.90 12.48 17.07
C THR A 110 -6.99 13.34 16.44
N GLY A 111 -8.20 12.80 16.29
CA GLY A 111 -9.36 13.49 15.72
C GLY A 111 -9.73 13.06 14.30
N HIS A 112 -8.90 12.22 13.68
CA HIS A 112 -9.16 11.62 12.36
C HIS A 112 -9.92 10.30 12.44
N ALA A 113 -10.54 9.89 11.33
CA ALA A 113 -11.18 8.58 11.21
C ALA A 113 -10.19 7.43 11.46
N SER A 114 -10.64 6.40 12.19
CA SER A 114 -9.87 5.20 12.46
C SER A 114 -9.86 4.24 11.27
N GLY A 115 -8.96 3.26 11.31
CA GLY A 115 -8.81 2.24 10.27
C GLY A 115 -7.36 1.89 10.02
N THR A 116 -7.12 0.82 9.26
CA THR A 116 -5.77 0.33 8.94
C THR A 116 -4.91 1.42 8.30
N TYR A 117 -5.42 2.05 7.24
CA TYR A 117 -4.77 3.15 6.53
C TYR A 117 -5.31 4.49 7.02
N SER A 118 -4.86 4.93 8.18
CA SER A 118 -5.33 6.16 8.85
C SER A 118 -4.18 7.10 9.23
N HIS A 119 -4.50 8.34 9.59
CA HIS A 119 -3.58 9.31 10.21
C HIS A 119 -2.95 8.72 11.48
N TRP A 120 -3.77 8.14 12.34
CA TRP A 120 -3.33 7.49 13.57
C TRP A 120 -2.43 6.27 13.34
N ASN A 121 -2.46 5.66 12.17
CA ASN A 121 -1.53 4.58 11.83
C ASN A 121 -0.36 5.06 10.94
N GLY A 122 -0.23 6.37 10.73
CA GLY A 122 0.91 6.98 10.04
C GLY A 122 0.91 6.81 8.54
N TYR A 123 -0.23 6.46 7.93
CA TYR A 123 -0.38 6.23 6.49
C TYR A 123 -0.79 7.47 5.71
N LYS A 124 -1.20 8.53 6.40
CA LYS A 124 -1.84 9.69 5.78
C LYS A 124 -1.15 10.99 6.14
N LEU A 125 -1.21 11.94 5.22
CA LEU A 125 -0.81 13.32 5.41
C LEU A 125 -1.85 14.21 4.72
N ASP A 126 -2.21 15.31 5.39
CA ASP A 126 -3.04 16.35 4.80
C ASP A 126 -2.15 17.44 4.22
N PHE A 127 -2.41 17.81 2.96
CA PHE A 127 -1.74 18.92 2.31
C PHE A 127 -2.69 20.08 2.09
N GLY A 128 -2.24 21.29 2.43
CA GLY A 128 -2.97 22.51 2.12
C GLY A 128 -3.31 22.59 0.62
N LYS A 129 -4.52 23.08 0.34
CA LYS A 129 -5.02 23.19 -1.03
C LYS A 129 -4.26 24.29 -1.78
N THR A 130 -3.48 23.89 -2.79
CA THR A 130 -2.86 24.84 -3.73
C THR A 130 -3.32 24.54 -5.15
N THR A 131 -3.38 25.58 -5.99
CA THR A 131 -3.70 25.42 -7.41
C THR A 131 -2.68 24.52 -8.11
N CYS A 132 -1.40 24.65 -7.78
CA CYS A 132 -0.32 23.84 -8.36
C CYS A 132 -0.54 22.34 -8.08
N LEU A 133 -0.68 21.96 -6.80
CA LEU A 133 -0.88 20.56 -6.43
C LEU A 133 -2.20 20.02 -7.02
N THR A 134 -3.26 20.84 -7.00
CA THR A 134 -4.57 20.45 -7.52
C THR A 134 -4.53 20.15 -9.01
N ASN A 135 -3.88 21.02 -9.80
CA ASN A 135 -3.76 20.82 -11.24
C ASN A 135 -2.89 19.60 -11.55
N TYR A 136 -1.79 19.40 -10.81
CA TYR A 136 -0.95 18.22 -10.99
C TYR A 136 -1.73 16.93 -10.71
N VAL A 137 -2.40 16.82 -9.55
CA VAL A 137 -3.16 15.61 -9.19
C VAL A 137 -4.23 15.31 -10.23
N LYS A 138 -5.01 16.32 -10.64
CA LYS A 138 -6.12 16.13 -11.60
C LYS A 138 -5.65 15.83 -13.03
N SER A 139 -4.43 16.20 -13.41
CA SER A 139 -3.89 15.96 -14.75
C SER A 139 -3.04 14.69 -14.84
N ALA A 140 -2.30 14.36 -13.78
CA ALA A 140 -1.35 13.24 -13.78
C ALA A 140 -1.92 11.94 -13.20
N PHE A 141 -2.91 12.03 -12.29
CA PHE A 141 -3.43 10.85 -11.59
C PHE A 141 -4.80 10.42 -12.13
N SER A 142 -5.08 9.12 -12.04
CA SER A 142 -6.34 8.56 -12.51
C SER A 142 -7.46 8.85 -11.52
N TYR A 143 -8.56 9.45 -11.97
CA TYR A 143 -9.76 9.56 -11.15
C TYR A 143 -10.36 8.18 -10.88
N ILE A 144 -10.67 7.88 -9.62
CA ILE A 144 -11.16 6.55 -9.19
C ILE A 144 -12.56 6.59 -8.55
N GLY A 145 -13.25 7.72 -8.64
CA GLY A 145 -14.61 7.87 -8.10
C GLY A 145 -14.67 8.72 -6.83
N LEU A 146 -15.82 8.67 -6.15
CA LEU A 146 -16.05 9.37 -4.89
C LEU A 146 -15.79 8.43 -3.70
N ARG A 147 -15.16 8.94 -2.65
CA ARG A 147 -15.10 8.29 -1.34
C ARG A 147 -16.50 8.29 -0.70
N GLY A 148 -16.71 7.48 0.33
CA GLY A 148 -18.01 7.34 0.99
C GLY A 148 -18.63 8.63 1.55
N ASP A 149 -17.84 9.67 1.76
CA ASP A 149 -18.25 11.01 2.19
C ASP A 149 -18.38 12.03 1.03
N GLY A 150 -18.25 11.56 -0.23
CA GLY A 150 -18.39 12.38 -1.42
C GLY A 150 -17.11 13.06 -1.92
N ALA A 151 -15.97 12.86 -1.24
CA ALA A 151 -14.69 13.43 -1.67
C ALA A 151 -14.20 12.76 -2.98
N PRO A 152 -13.94 13.52 -4.08
CA PRO A 152 -13.35 12.97 -5.29
C PRO A 152 -11.96 12.38 -5.04
N GLN A 153 -11.72 11.15 -5.49
CA GLN A 153 -10.44 10.46 -5.30
C GLN A 153 -9.66 10.28 -6.60
N TYR A 154 -8.35 10.44 -6.50
CA TYR A 154 -7.38 10.28 -7.58
C TYR A 154 -6.28 9.33 -7.13
N LYS A 155 -5.84 8.44 -8.02
CA LYS A 155 -4.82 7.44 -7.73
C LYS A 155 -3.58 7.69 -8.57
N SER A 156 -2.43 7.83 -7.91
CA SER A 156 -1.14 7.92 -8.59
C SER A 156 -0.80 6.60 -9.29
N ALA A 157 0.12 6.64 -10.25
CA ALA A 157 0.61 5.42 -10.91
C ALA A 157 1.25 4.42 -9.91
N SER A 158 1.84 4.92 -8.82
CA SER A 158 2.37 4.10 -7.73
C SER A 158 1.29 3.52 -6.81
N GLY A 159 0.04 3.95 -6.95
CA GLY A 159 -1.10 3.42 -6.22
C GLY A 159 -1.50 4.19 -4.95
N ASN A 160 -0.82 5.29 -4.62
CA ASN A 160 -1.23 6.19 -3.53
C ASN A 160 -2.51 6.94 -3.91
N VAL A 161 -3.36 7.24 -2.92
CA VAL A 161 -4.69 7.80 -3.15
C VAL A 161 -4.79 9.21 -2.56
N TYR A 162 -5.34 10.12 -3.35
CA TYR A 162 -5.48 11.54 -3.05
C TYR A 162 -6.97 11.88 -3.06
N ALA A 163 -7.54 12.17 -1.90
CA ALA A 163 -8.92 12.59 -1.73
C ALA A 163 -9.00 14.12 -1.66
N ASP A 164 -9.85 14.70 -2.50
CA ASP A 164 -10.14 16.13 -2.52
C ASP A 164 -11.28 16.43 -1.53
N GLU A 165 -10.94 16.87 -0.32
CA GLU A 165 -11.94 17.26 0.71
C GLU A 165 -12.39 18.73 0.57
N GLY A 166 -12.04 19.37 -0.56
CA GLY A 166 -12.38 20.77 -0.85
C GLY A 166 -11.36 21.76 -0.29
N ASN A 167 -11.18 21.79 1.04
CA ASN A 167 -10.26 22.74 1.70
C ASN A 167 -8.82 22.22 1.84
N HIS A 168 -8.59 20.92 1.70
CA HIS A 168 -7.27 20.29 1.69
C HIS A 168 -7.27 18.99 0.87
N TRP A 169 -6.08 18.43 0.68
CA TRP A 169 -5.88 17.09 0.13
C TRP A 169 -5.60 16.11 1.25
N ASP A 170 -6.45 15.11 1.41
CA ASP A 170 -6.22 13.96 2.27
C ASP A 170 -5.50 12.88 1.43
N VAL A 171 -4.24 12.59 1.75
CA VAL A 171 -3.41 11.67 0.95
C VAL A 171 -3.07 10.43 1.73
N THR A 172 -3.47 9.27 1.21
CA THR A 172 -3.13 7.95 1.74
C THR A 172 -1.98 7.33 0.96
N TYR A 173 -0.90 7.01 1.68
CA TYR A 173 0.32 6.42 1.14
C TYR A 173 0.38 4.93 1.45
N TYR A 174 0.31 4.08 0.43
CA TYR A 174 0.55 2.64 0.53
C TYR A 174 2.03 2.28 0.32
N ASN A 175 2.77 3.18 -0.34
CA ASN A 175 4.20 3.07 -0.59
C ASN A 175 4.81 4.48 -0.79
N CYS A 176 6.12 4.53 -0.98
CA CYS A 176 6.85 5.79 -1.15
C CYS A 176 6.84 6.38 -2.57
N GLY A 177 6.13 5.77 -3.52
CA GLY A 177 5.96 6.35 -4.85
C GLY A 177 7.12 6.14 -5.84
N GLY A 178 8.03 5.18 -5.60
CA GLY A 178 9.20 4.94 -6.45
C GLY A 178 10.54 5.36 -5.83
N CYS A 179 10.59 5.45 -4.50
CA CYS A 179 11.82 5.29 -3.75
C CYS A 179 12.16 3.77 -3.62
#